data_AF-A0A834LDZ4-F1
#
_entry.id   AF-A0A834LDZ4-F1
#
_cell.length_a   1.000
_cell.length_b   1.000
_cell.length_c   1.000
_cell.angle_alpha   90.00
_cell.angle_beta   90.00
_cell.angle_gamma   90.00
#
_symmetry.space_group_name_H-M   'P 1'
#
loop_
_entity.id
_entity.type
_entity.pdbx_description
1 polymer ?
#
loop_
_entity_poly.entity_id
_entity_poly.type
_entity_poly.pdbx_seq_one_letter_code
_entity_poly.pdbx_strand_id
1 'polypeptide(L)'
;MMRTNSRTVLSLPPIINGAHSAITLKTNNVFIECTATDLTKANMVLNTMVTMFSTYCERKFEVEPVEVIYSDGRSYVYPDISLYHMEVPLSYITDIVGVPLEENEVASLLNKMQLHAVKSLSEDKRCTFTVSVPPTRSDILHPCDVAEDVAIAYGYNEIPKRIPASLNPLPLNQFSDLIRSEIAMCGFTEVLTWVLCSYKEDFAMLNRRDDKSTAVIIGNPRSSDFEVVRTSLMPGMLKTIGHNKDHPKPIKIFEVGDIVLLDETKDVGAANRRQLAALYCGATSGFELAIYSMVVKLDAEDYECDGTISDSSPDAYTLQRKSLIRACSANLIHGLVDKVMEAIGCQFVQSGDNAGYYLERADEPEFLPGRQASIIYKGKRIGAFGIVHPEVLNNFDIPDACSFVELNIESFLQSQVS
;
A
#
# COMPACT_ATOMS: atom_id res chain seq x y z
N MET A 1 29.76 29.92 16.94
CA MET A 1 31.14 30.22 16.49
C MET A 1 32.09 29.93 17.64
N MET A 2 33.04 29.02 17.47
CA MET A 2 33.97 28.60 18.52
C MET A 2 35.27 29.41 18.45
N ARG A 3 35.77 29.89 19.59
CA ARG A 3 36.97 30.73 19.66
C ARG A 3 37.84 30.38 20.87
N THR A 4 39.15 30.57 20.73
CA THR A 4 40.11 30.49 21.85
C THR A 4 40.05 31.75 22.73
N ASN A 5 40.73 31.71 23.89
CA ASN A 5 40.93 32.90 24.74
C ASN A 5 41.65 34.05 23.99
N SER A 6 42.55 33.72 23.06
CA SER A 6 43.21 34.69 22.16
C SER A 6 42.32 35.20 21.01
N ARG A 7 41.01 34.91 21.05
CA ARG A 7 40.00 35.24 20.01
C ARG A 7 40.26 34.60 18.64
N THR A 8 41.08 33.56 18.56
CA THR A 8 41.30 32.80 17.33
C THR A 8 40.09 31.92 17.05
N VAL A 9 39.58 31.95 15.83
CA VAL A 9 38.40 31.16 15.41
C VAL A 9 38.82 29.72 15.15
N LEU A 10 38.18 28.78 15.83
CA LEU A 10 38.43 27.34 15.68
C LEU A 10 37.49 26.71 14.65
N SER A 11 36.19 26.99 14.78
CA SER A 11 35.17 26.46 13.88
C SER A 11 33.96 27.39 13.80
N LEU A 12 33.25 27.28 12.68
CA LEU A 12 31.90 27.81 12.50
C LEU A 12 30.94 26.64 12.23
N PRO A 13 30.51 25.91 13.27
CA PRO A 13 29.55 24.82 13.09
C PRO A 13 28.24 25.34 12.49
N PRO A 14 27.59 24.61 11.57
CA PRO A 14 27.97 23.30 10.99
C PRO A 14 28.76 23.40 9.67
N ILE A 15 29.29 24.59 9.30
CA ILE A 15 29.68 24.91 7.93
C ILE A 15 31.15 24.56 7.64
N ILE A 16 32.08 25.07 8.45
CA ILE A 16 33.52 24.94 8.15
C ILE A 16 34.38 25.09 9.41
N ASN A 17 35.51 24.38 9.41
CA ASN A 17 36.56 24.49 10.43
C ASN A 17 37.66 25.46 10.00
N GLY A 18 38.32 26.10 10.98
CA GLY A 18 39.39 27.06 10.73
C GLY A 18 40.67 26.39 10.24
N ALA A 19 41.37 27.03 9.30
CA ALA A 19 42.64 26.54 8.78
C ALA A 19 43.75 26.48 9.84
N HIS A 20 43.69 27.35 10.86
CA HIS A 20 44.65 27.37 11.97
C HIS A 20 44.58 26.10 12.84
N SER A 21 43.40 25.52 12.99
CA SER A 21 43.17 24.30 13.78
C SER A 21 43.10 23.04 12.91
N ALA A 22 43.62 23.09 11.68
CA ALA A 22 43.64 21.95 10.78
C ALA A 22 44.56 20.84 11.31
N ILE A 23 44.06 19.60 11.30
CA ILE A 23 44.82 18.41 11.69
C ILE A 23 45.73 18.01 10.52
N THR A 24 46.99 17.69 10.82
CA THR A 24 47.98 17.23 9.83
C THR A 24 48.68 15.97 10.34
N LEU A 25 49.47 15.30 9.49
CA LEU A 25 50.26 14.12 9.89
C LEU A 25 51.33 14.41 10.96
N LYS A 26 51.58 15.69 11.27
CA LYS A 26 52.52 16.13 12.32
C LYS A 26 51.82 16.43 13.65
N THR A 27 50.49 16.36 13.71
CA THR A 27 49.71 16.66 14.91
C THR A 27 49.91 15.58 15.97
N ASN A 28 50.32 15.98 17.18
CA ASN A 28 50.54 15.06 18.31
C ASN A 28 49.31 14.91 19.21
N ASN A 29 48.64 16.03 19.51
CA ASN A 29 47.46 16.07 20.39
C ASN A 29 46.26 16.60 19.60
N VAL A 30 45.11 15.95 19.75
CA VAL A 30 43.88 16.31 19.04
C VAL A 30 42.81 16.70 20.05
N PHE A 31 42.25 17.89 19.88
CA PHE A 31 41.07 18.35 20.61
C PHE A 31 39.83 18.12 19.75
N ILE A 32 38.85 17.40 20.29
CA ILE A 32 37.60 17.05 19.58
C ILE A 32 36.45 17.83 20.20
N GLU A 33 35.68 18.52 19.36
CA GLU A 33 34.43 19.17 19.75
C GLU A 33 33.27 18.57 18.97
N CYS A 34 32.12 18.44 19.63
CA CYS A 34 30.87 18.01 19.03
C CYS A 34 29.77 19.02 19.38
N THR A 35 29.34 19.81 18.39
CA THR A 35 28.21 20.74 18.53
C THR A 35 26.98 20.20 17.81
N ALA A 36 25.87 20.03 18.55
CA ALA A 36 24.61 19.53 17.99
C ALA A 36 23.40 20.13 18.70
N THR A 37 22.23 20.01 18.07
CA THR A 37 20.93 20.30 18.69
C THR A 37 20.46 19.19 19.63
N ASP A 38 21.02 17.98 19.47
CA ASP A 38 20.73 16.78 20.27
C ASP A 38 21.99 16.37 21.04
N LEU A 39 21.93 16.53 22.37
CA LEU A 39 23.05 16.25 23.26
C LEU A 39 23.41 14.76 23.31
N THR A 40 22.42 13.87 23.28
CA THR A 40 22.63 12.42 23.34
C THR A 40 23.41 11.96 22.12
N LYS A 41 23.04 12.43 20.93
CA LYS A 41 23.77 12.12 19.69
C LYS A 41 25.18 12.71 19.68
N ALA A 42 25.35 13.94 20.18
CA ALA A 42 26.68 14.53 20.31
C ALA A 42 27.60 13.69 21.21
N ASN A 43 27.07 13.22 22.35
CA ASN A 43 27.81 12.34 23.26
C ASN A 43 28.14 11.00 22.61
N MET A 44 27.20 10.37 21.90
CA MET A 44 27.46 9.12 21.17
C MET A 44 28.57 9.29 20.13
N VAL A 45 28.55 10.37 19.35
CA VAL A 45 29.59 10.67 18.35
C VAL A 45 30.94 10.91 19.02
N LEU A 46 30.98 11.72 20.09
CA LEU A 46 32.19 11.99 20.85
C LEU A 46 32.78 10.70 21.42
N ASN A 47 31.97 9.91 22.13
CA ASN A 47 32.36 8.63 22.72
C ASN A 47 32.86 7.64 21.67
N THR A 48 32.20 7.56 20.51
CA THR A 48 32.64 6.68 19.41
C THR A 48 33.99 7.14 18.86
N MET A 49 34.18 8.43 18.60
CA MET A 49 35.44 8.95 18.07
C MET A 49 36.59 8.71 19.06
N VAL A 50 36.43 9.11 20.32
CA VAL A 50 37.51 8.98 21.31
C VAL A 50 37.85 7.52 21.61
N THR A 51 36.85 6.65 21.76
CA THR A 51 37.09 5.22 22.03
C THR A 51 37.81 4.53 20.87
N MET A 52 37.43 4.82 19.61
CA MET A 52 38.07 4.23 18.43
C MET A 52 39.52 4.70 18.22
N PHE A 53 39.79 6.00 18.38
CA PHE A 53 41.13 6.54 18.11
C PHE A 53 42.09 6.41 19.30
N SER A 54 41.59 6.22 20.52
CA SER A 54 42.42 6.08 21.74
C SER A 54 43.43 4.91 21.68
N THR A 55 43.22 3.91 20.82
CA THR A 55 44.17 2.81 20.61
C THR A 55 45.50 3.27 20.01
N TYR A 56 45.50 4.40 19.29
CA TYR A 56 46.67 4.97 18.62
C TYR A 56 47.41 6.02 19.46
N CYS A 57 46.92 6.32 20.66
CA CYS A 57 47.62 7.20 21.61
C CYS A 57 48.85 6.50 22.20
N GLU A 58 49.84 7.29 22.66
CA GLU A 58 51.01 6.76 23.38
C GLU A 58 50.58 5.93 24.60
N ARG A 59 49.61 6.45 25.36
CA ARG A 59 48.88 5.68 26.38
C ARG A 59 47.60 5.14 25.76
N LYS A 60 47.61 3.84 25.45
CA LYS A 60 46.50 3.18 24.75
C LYS A 60 45.23 3.19 25.60
N PHE A 61 44.10 3.48 24.95
CA PHE A 61 42.77 3.49 25.58
C PHE A 61 42.62 4.53 26.70
N GLU A 62 43.45 5.57 26.70
CA GLU A 62 43.36 6.71 27.61
C GLU A 62 42.86 7.94 26.84
N VAL A 63 41.91 8.66 27.42
CA VAL A 63 41.35 9.90 26.87
C VAL A 63 41.44 10.98 27.93
N GLU A 64 41.98 12.14 27.57
CA GLU A 64 42.07 13.28 28.48
C GLU A 64 40.67 13.92 28.64
N PRO A 65 40.15 14.03 29.88
CA PRO A 65 38.84 14.60 30.12
C PRO A 65 38.84 16.13 29.97
N VAL A 66 37.76 16.68 29.41
CA VAL A 66 37.56 18.12 29.20
C VAL A 66 36.31 18.58 29.95
N GLU A 67 36.45 19.63 30.76
CA GLU A 67 35.32 20.30 31.40
C GLU A 67 34.62 21.25 30.42
N VAL A 68 33.32 21.07 30.25
CA VAL A 68 32.46 21.93 29.43
C VAL A 68 31.52 22.70 30.35
N ILE A 69 31.62 24.02 30.31
CA ILE A 69 30.82 24.95 31.13
C ILE A 69 29.71 25.54 30.26
N TYR A 70 28.46 25.29 30.65
CA TYR A 70 27.27 25.80 29.99
C TYR A 70 26.97 27.24 30.40
N SER A 71 26.16 27.95 29.60
CA SER A 71 25.80 29.35 29.83
C SER A 71 25.03 29.60 31.13
N ASP A 72 24.42 28.56 31.71
CA ASP A 72 23.71 28.60 32.97
C ASP A 72 24.61 28.31 34.19
N GLY A 73 25.92 28.13 33.97
CA GLY A 73 26.91 27.88 35.01
C GLY A 73 27.08 26.41 35.40
N ARG A 74 26.33 25.48 34.80
CA ARG A 74 26.56 24.05 35.00
C ARG A 74 27.84 23.62 34.28
N SER A 75 28.64 22.77 34.90
CA SER A 75 29.80 22.16 34.26
C SER A 75 29.70 20.63 34.28
N TYR A 76 30.17 20.03 33.19
CA TYR A 76 30.20 18.58 32.99
C TYR A 76 31.55 18.18 32.41
N VAL A 77 32.02 17.00 32.79
CA VAL A 77 33.27 16.44 32.27
C VAL A 77 32.96 15.45 31.16
N TYR A 78 33.62 15.63 30.01
CA TYR A 78 33.47 14.77 28.83
C TYR A 78 34.81 14.17 28.41
N PRO A 79 34.82 13.01 27.73
CA PRO A 79 33.67 12.15 27.44
C PRO A 79 33.16 11.40 28.68
N ASP A 80 31.84 11.16 28.76
CA ASP A 80 31.26 10.23 29.72
C ASP A 80 31.30 8.82 29.13
N ILE A 81 32.26 8.02 29.59
CA ILE A 81 32.50 6.63 29.16
C ILE A 81 31.99 5.60 30.18
N SER A 82 31.03 5.99 31.02
CA SER A 82 30.39 5.08 31.97
C SER A 82 29.75 3.87 31.25
N LEU A 83 29.87 2.70 31.87
CA LEU A 83 29.23 1.49 31.37
C LEU A 83 27.74 1.53 31.73
N TYR A 84 26.91 1.22 30.74
CA TYR A 84 25.49 1.01 30.99
C TYR A 84 25.27 -0.45 31.36
N HIS A 85 24.58 -0.70 32.47
CA HIS A 85 24.28 -2.05 32.95
C HIS A 85 22.81 -2.38 32.68
N MET A 86 22.57 -3.55 32.09
CA MET A 86 21.24 -4.07 31.78
C MET A 86 21.07 -5.47 32.34
N GLU A 87 19.93 -5.73 32.98
CA GLU A 87 19.57 -7.07 33.43
C GLU A 87 18.70 -7.77 32.40
N VAL A 88 19.12 -8.97 31.98
CA VAL A 88 18.42 -9.76 30.95
C VAL A 88 18.25 -11.20 31.45
N PRO A 89 17.01 -11.68 31.65
CA PRO A 89 16.76 -13.08 32.03
C PRO A 89 17.16 -14.04 30.90
N LEU A 90 17.75 -15.19 31.26
CA LEU A 90 18.09 -16.23 30.27
C LEU A 90 16.86 -16.70 29.49
N SER A 91 15.72 -16.88 30.17
CA SER A 91 14.47 -17.32 29.54
C SER A 91 14.02 -16.38 28.42
N TYR A 92 14.17 -15.07 28.64
CA TYR A 92 13.82 -14.05 27.63
C TYR A 92 14.67 -14.21 26.37
N ILE A 93 15.97 -14.45 26.51
CA ILE A 93 16.89 -14.69 25.40
C ILE A 93 16.49 -15.97 24.65
N THR A 94 16.32 -17.09 25.36
CA THR A 94 16.01 -18.38 24.72
C THR A 94 14.65 -18.39 24.02
N ASP A 95 13.66 -17.71 24.61
CA ASP A 95 12.31 -17.63 24.05
C ASP A 95 12.29 -16.80 22.75
N ILE A 96 13.04 -15.71 22.69
CA ILE A 96 13.15 -14.85 21.49
C ILE A 96 14.00 -15.50 20.41
N VAL A 97 15.18 -16.02 20.76
CA VAL A 97 16.08 -16.69 19.80
C VAL A 97 15.46 -17.97 19.27
N GLY A 98 14.63 -18.64 20.08
CA GLY A 98 13.93 -19.87 19.69
C GLY A 98 14.79 -21.12 19.78
N VAL A 99 15.92 -21.06 20.50
CA VAL A 99 16.85 -22.16 20.74
C VAL A 99 17.05 -22.33 22.24
N PRO A 100 16.99 -23.56 22.79
CA PRO A 100 17.38 -23.81 24.17
C PRO A 100 18.90 -23.66 24.29
N LEU A 101 19.37 -22.61 24.96
CA LEU A 101 20.78 -22.33 25.20
C LEU A 101 21.10 -22.43 26.68
N GLU A 102 22.27 -22.98 27.01
CA GLU A 102 22.75 -23.03 28.39
C GLU A 102 23.38 -21.69 28.82
N GLU A 103 23.39 -21.43 30.14
CA GLU A 103 23.93 -20.19 30.72
C GLU A 103 25.36 -19.86 30.26
N ASN A 104 26.24 -20.87 30.25
CA ASN A 104 27.64 -20.67 29.91
C ASN A 104 27.83 -20.42 28.39
N GLU A 105 26.96 -21.00 27.57
CA GLU A 105 26.96 -20.79 26.13
C GLU A 105 26.54 -19.35 25.81
N VAL A 106 25.44 -18.87 26.40
CA VAL A 106 24.97 -17.49 26.23
C VAL A 106 26.03 -16.48 26.66
N ALA A 107 26.69 -16.69 27.81
CA ALA A 107 27.78 -15.82 28.24
C ALA A 107 28.96 -15.80 27.24
N SER A 108 29.29 -16.95 26.64
CA SER A 108 30.34 -17.03 25.61
C SER A 108 29.95 -16.28 24.33
N LEU A 109 28.69 -16.42 23.90
CA LEU A 109 28.15 -15.74 22.73
C LEU A 109 28.13 -14.22 22.92
N LEU A 110 27.66 -13.73 24.06
CA LEU A 110 27.68 -12.30 24.41
C LEU A 110 29.12 -11.74 24.42
N ASN A 111 30.07 -12.49 24.99
CA ASN A 111 31.47 -12.08 24.97
C ASN A 111 32.06 -12.00 23.55
N LYS A 112 31.67 -12.88 22.62
CA LYS A 112 32.06 -12.78 21.19
C LYS A 112 31.56 -11.48 20.55
N MET A 113 30.41 -10.97 21.01
CA MET A 113 29.83 -9.70 20.57
C MET A 113 30.32 -8.48 21.38
N GLN A 114 31.38 -8.66 22.19
CA GLN A 114 31.96 -7.64 23.06
C GLN A 114 30.99 -7.13 24.15
N LEU A 115 29.98 -7.92 24.49
CA LEU A 115 29.08 -7.67 25.62
C LEU A 115 29.48 -8.53 26.80
N HIS A 116 30.16 -7.91 27.76
CA HIS A 116 30.56 -8.62 28.97
C HIS A 116 29.34 -8.85 29.86
N ALA A 117 28.98 -10.12 30.05
CA ALA A 117 27.83 -10.51 30.85
C ALA A 117 28.26 -11.28 32.10
N VAL A 118 27.78 -10.84 33.26
CA VAL A 118 27.94 -11.53 34.55
C VAL A 118 26.65 -12.22 34.90
N LYS A 119 26.70 -13.53 35.15
CA LYS A 119 25.51 -14.29 35.57
C LYS A 119 25.21 -14.09 37.05
N SER A 120 23.94 -13.92 37.38
CA SER A 120 23.40 -13.95 38.73
C SER A 120 22.33 -15.04 38.82
N LEU A 121 22.35 -15.79 39.91
CA LEU A 121 21.35 -16.82 40.22
C LEU A 121 20.41 -16.26 41.29
N SER A 122 19.12 -16.20 40.98
CA SER A 122 18.10 -15.86 41.99
C SER A 122 17.85 -17.04 42.95
N GLU A 123 17.23 -16.76 44.10
CA GLU A 123 16.83 -17.78 45.08
C GLU A 123 15.93 -18.87 44.47
N ASP A 124 15.19 -18.52 43.41
CA ASP A 124 14.30 -19.42 42.65
C ASP A 124 15.01 -20.21 41.52
N LYS A 125 16.35 -20.26 41.49
CA LYS A 125 17.16 -20.90 40.43
C LYS A 125 16.93 -20.35 39.02
N ARG A 126 16.50 -19.08 38.89
CA ARG A 126 16.45 -18.43 37.57
C ARG A 126 17.76 -17.71 37.32
N CYS A 127 18.29 -17.87 36.12
CA CYS A 127 19.51 -17.19 35.69
C CYS A 127 19.17 -15.86 35.02
N THR A 128 19.80 -14.80 35.49
CA THR A 128 19.76 -13.46 34.89
C THR A 128 21.18 -13.02 34.56
N PHE A 129 21.37 -12.35 33.43
CA PHE A 129 22.64 -11.74 33.06
C PHE A 129 22.62 -10.24 33.37
N THR A 130 23.59 -9.76 34.12
CA THR A 130 23.94 -8.34 34.16
C THR A 130 24.94 -8.07 33.03
N VAL A 131 24.44 -7.52 31.92
CA VAL A 131 25.19 -7.18 30.73
C VAL A 131 25.78 -5.78 30.89
N SER A 132 27.09 -5.66 30.69
CA SER A 132 27.80 -4.37 30.69
C SER A 132 27.96 -3.91 29.25
N VAL A 133 27.15 -2.92 28.87
CA VAL A 133 27.14 -2.34 27.54
C VAL A 133 28.26 -1.30 27.45
N PRO A 134 29.25 -1.49 26.56
CA PRO A 134 30.33 -0.53 26.38
C PRO A 134 29.82 0.74 25.70
N PRO A 135 30.48 1.90 25.91
CA PRO A 135 30.12 3.16 25.26
C PRO A 135 30.25 3.14 23.72
N THR A 136 30.90 2.12 23.17
CA THR A 136 30.98 1.85 21.73
C THR A 136 29.69 1.24 21.16
N ARG A 137 28.82 0.67 22.01
CA ARG A 137 27.56 0.01 21.63
C ARG A 137 26.36 0.82 22.08
N SER A 138 26.17 1.96 21.43
CA SER A 138 25.04 2.85 21.70
C SER A 138 23.71 2.37 21.09
N ASP A 139 23.76 1.30 20.29
CA ASP A 139 22.61 0.61 19.68
C ASP A 139 21.82 -0.25 20.68
N ILE A 140 22.44 -0.66 21.79
CA ILE A 140 21.78 -1.52 22.80
C ILE A 140 20.98 -0.66 23.76
N LEU A 141 19.66 -0.68 23.59
CA LEU A 141 18.70 0.12 24.37
C LEU A 141 17.69 -0.76 25.12
N HIS A 142 17.53 -2.01 24.70
CA HIS A 142 16.55 -2.94 25.24
C HIS A 142 17.11 -4.39 25.30
N PRO A 143 16.61 -5.24 26.21
CA PRO A 143 17.00 -6.66 26.27
C PRO A 143 16.88 -7.45 24.96
N CYS A 144 16.06 -6.99 24.00
CA CYS A 144 15.96 -7.63 22.70
C CYS A 144 17.24 -7.47 21.86
N ASP A 145 17.97 -6.37 22.03
CA ASP A 145 19.23 -6.11 21.30
C ASP A 145 20.33 -7.06 21.81
N VAL A 146 20.29 -7.40 23.09
CA VAL A 146 21.12 -8.46 23.69
C VAL A 146 20.76 -9.83 23.11
N ALA A 147 19.47 -10.13 22.96
CA ALA A 147 19.02 -11.39 22.35
C ALA A 147 19.39 -11.47 20.86
N GLU A 148 19.34 -10.35 20.13
CA GLU A 148 19.81 -10.24 18.75
C GLU A 148 21.30 -10.58 18.64
N ASP A 149 22.15 -10.00 19.49
CA ASP A 149 23.58 -10.29 19.52
C ASP A 149 23.88 -11.76 19.83
N VAL A 150 23.12 -12.38 20.73
CA VAL A 150 23.20 -13.83 21.00
C VAL A 150 22.87 -14.62 19.74
N ALA A 151 21.80 -14.27 19.03
CA ALA A 151 21.41 -14.94 17.79
C ALA A 151 22.44 -14.74 16.66
N ILE A 152 23.05 -13.55 16.54
CA ILE A 152 24.13 -13.28 15.58
C ILE A 152 25.34 -14.17 15.88
N ALA A 153 25.78 -14.20 17.14
CA ALA A 153 26.92 -14.99 17.57
C ALA A 153 26.67 -16.51 17.47
N TYR A 154 25.41 -16.94 17.65
CA TYR A 154 24.98 -18.32 17.47
C TYR A 154 24.97 -18.70 15.98
N GLY A 155 24.56 -17.77 15.12
CA GLY A 155 24.45 -17.94 13.68
C GLY A 155 23.02 -18.26 13.26
N TYR A 156 22.40 -17.33 12.51
CA TYR A 156 20.98 -17.44 12.11
C TYR A 156 20.66 -18.73 11.32
N ASN A 157 21.62 -19.28 10.57
CA ASN A 157 21.42 -20.48 9.78
C ASN A 157 21.29 -21.75 10.64
N GLU A 158 21.78 -21.74 11.88
CA GLU A 158 21.70 -22.86 12.81
C GLU A 158 20.37 -22.87 13.59
N ILE A 159 19.60 -21.77 13.54
CA ILE A 159 18.31 -21.66 14.22
C ILE A 159 17.26 -22.49 13.45
N PRO A 160 16.58 -23.46 14.09
CA PRO A 160 15.62 -24.33 13.42
C PRO A 160 14.38 -23.54 12.97
N LYS A 161 14.01 -23.70 11.69
CA LYS A 161 12.81 -23.08 11.10
C LYS A 161 11.54 -23.67 11.73
N ARG A 162 10.61 -22.80 12.16
CA ARG A 162 9.29 -23.17 12.69
C ARG A 162 8.19 -22.50 11.87
N ILE A 163 7.07 -23.21 11.67
CA ILE A 163 5.89 -22.67 10.99
C ILE A 163 4.92 -22.18 12.08
N PRO A 164 4.48 -20.90 12.04
CA PRO A 164 3.48 -20.40 12.99
C PRO A 164 2.13 -21.09 12.81
N ALA A 165 1.36 -21.21 13.90
CA ALA A 165 0.19 -22.09 13.97
C ALA A 165 -1.05 -21.61 13.18
N SER A 166 -1.13 -20.35 12.72
CA SER A 166 -2.34 -19.86 12.05
C SER A 166 -2.06 -18.68 11.12
N LEU A 167 -2.52 -18.81 9.87
CA LEU A 167 -2.61 -17.75 8.88
C LEU A 167 -3.96 -17.89 8.17
N ASN A 168 -4.96 -17.11 8.57
CA ASN A 168 -6.26 -17.09 7.90
C ASN A 168 -6.25 -16.04 6.78
N PRO A 169 -6.64 -16.38 5.55
CA PRO A 169 -6.75 -15.42 4.46
C PRO A 169 -7.93 -14.46 4.66
N LEU A 170 -7.78 -13.23 4.17
CA LEU A 170 -8.85 -12.24 4.19
C LEU A 170 -9.96 -12.63 3.19
N PRO A 171 -11.25 -12.66 3.59
CA PRO A 171 -12.35 -13.05 2.70
C PRO A 171 -12.43 -12.23 1.40
N LEU A 172 -12.13 -10.92 1.47
CA LEU A 172 -12.12 -10.04 0.29
C LEU A 172 -11.10 -10.48 -0.76
N ASN A 173 -9.93 -10.94 -0.34
CA ASN A 173 -8.88 -11.41 -1.26
C ASN A 173 -9.29 -12.73 -1.90
N GLN A 174 -9.83 -13.67 -1.11
CA GLN A 174 -10.34 -14.93 -1.63
C GLN A 174 -11.44 -14.69 -2.67
N PHE A 175 -12.37 -13.79 -2.38
CA PHE A 175 -13.43 -13.42 -3.31
C PHE A 175 -12.91 -12.77 -4.59
N SER A 176 -11.91 -11.88 -4.46
CA SER A 176 -11.25 -11.26 -5.61
C SER A 176 -10.59 -12.30 -6.52
N ASP A 177 -9.93 -13.31 -5.95
CA ASP A 177 -9.27 -14.38 -6.71
C ASP A 177 -10.26 -15.28 -7.45
N LEU A 178 -11.42 -15.54 -6.85
CA LEU A 178 -12.53 -16.23 -7.51
C LEU A 178 -13.04 -15.43 -8.71
N ILE A 179 -13.28 -14.13 -8.54
CA ILE A 179 -13.72 -13.24 -9.62
C ILE A 179 -12.69 -13.20 -10.76
N ARG A 180 -11.39 -13.09 -10.44
CA ARG A 180 -10.33 -13.12 -11.46
C ARG A 180 -10.39 -14.38 -12.30
N SER A 181 -10.58 -15.53 -11.63
CA SER A 181 -10.65 -16.83 -12.31
C SER A 181 -11.85 -16.90 -13.26
N GLU A 182 -13.04 -16.45 -12.83
CA GLU A 182 -14.25 -16.45 -13.66
C GLU A 182 -14.11 -15.56 -14.90
N ILE A 183 -13.50 -14.38 -14.75
CA ILE A 183 -13.34 -13.43 -15.86
C ILE A 183 -12.26 -13.89 -16.84
N ALA A 184 -11.18 -14.49 -16.33
CA ALA A 184 -10.17 -15.14 -17.16
C ALA A 184 -10.79 -16.28 -18.00
N MET A 185 -11.70 -17.07 -17.42
CA MET A 185 -12.44 -18.11 -18.15
C MET A 185 -13.38 -17.55 -19.23
N CYS A 186 -13.80 -16.28 -19.12
CA CYS A 186 -14.55 -15.57 -20.16
C CYS A 186 -13.66 -15.02 -21.30
N GLY A 187 -12.35 -15.28 -21.26
CA GLY A 187 -11.39 -14.89 -22.30
C GLY A 187 -10.91 -13.45 -22.21
N PHE A 188 -11.01 -12.83 -21.04
CA PHE A 188 -10.39 -11.55 -20.73
C PHE A 188 -8.98 -11.76 -20.17
N THR A 189 -8.07 -10.84 -20.46
CA THR A 189 -6.68 -10.86 -19.96
C THR A 189 -6.54 -9.87 -18.81
N GLU A 190 -6.00 -10.31 -17.68
CA GLU A 190 -5.79 -9.41 -16.54
C GLU A 190 -4.68 -8.41 -16.84
N VAL A 191 -4.90 -7.14 -16.50
CA VAL A 191 -3.90 -6.07 -16.58
C VAL A 191 -3.61 -5.52 -15.19
N LEU A 192 -2.39 -5.00 -15.01
CA LEU A 192 -1.95 -4.38 -13.77
C LEU A 192 -1.58 -2.93 -14.07
N THR A 193 -2.48 -2.01 -13.75
CA THR A 193 -2.26 -0.58 -13.99
C THR A 193 -1.68 0.12 -12.78
N TRP A 194 -1.11 1.31 -12.98
CA TRP A 194 -0.60 2.12 -11.88
C TRP A 194 -1.75 2.61 -11.00
N VAL A 195 -1.53 2.60 -9.68
CA VAL A 195 -2.46 3.16 -8.69
C VAL A 195 -2.43 4.69 -8.70
N LEU A 196 -1.28 5.26 -9.07
CA LEU A 196 -1.10 6.70 -9.22
C LEU A 196 -1.26 7.09 -10.68
N CYS A 197 -1.93 8.21 -10.93
CA CYS A 197 -2.12 8.76 -12.26
C CYS A 197 -2.03 10.29 -12.25
N SER A 198 -2.01 10.89 -13.44
CA SER A 198 -2.09 12.35 -13.54
C SER A 198 -3.49 12.82 -13.15
N TYR A 199 -3.56 13.99 -12.52
CA TYR A 199 -4.83 14.64 -12.20
C TYR A 199 -5.68 14.86 -13.48
N LYS A 200 -5.02 15.13 -14.62
CA LYS A 200 -5.69 15.29 -15.91
C LYS A 200 -6.33 13.99 -16.40
N GLU A 201 -5.67 12.84 -16.17
CA GLU A 201 -6.14 11.52 -16.61
C GLU A 201 -7.36 11.06 -15.82
N ASP A 202 -7.43 11.36 -14.52
CA ASP A 202 -8.53 10.92 -13.63
C ASP A 202 -9.82 11.75 -13.82
N PHE A 203 -9.67 13.03 -14.22
CA PHE A 203 -10.80 13.95 -14.39
C PHE A 203 -11.02 14.40 -15.84
N ALA A 204 -10.19 15.34 -16.31
CA ALA A 204 -10.42 16.07 -17.55
C ALA A 204 -10.47 15.16 -18.78
N MET A 205 -9.61 14.13 -18.85
CA MET A 205 -9.57 13.21 -19.98
C MET A 205 -10.76 12.24 -20.01
N LEU A 206 -11.42 12.02 -18.88
CA LEU A 206 -12.66 11.25 -18.75
C LEU A 206 -13.92 12.13 -18.88
N ASN A 207 -13.78 13.41 -19.24
CA ASN A 207 -14.87 14.39 -19.24
C ASN A 207 -15.54 14.60 -17.86
N ARG A 208 -14.89 14.18 -16.78
CA ARG A 208 -15.39 14.34 -15.41
C ARG A 208 -15.02 15.73 -14.88
N ARG A 209 -15.92 16.32 -14.10
CA ARG A 209 -15.64 17.55 -13.35
C ARG A 209 -15.01 17.17 -12.01
N ASP A 210 -13.89 17.80 -11.68
CA ASP A 210 -13.35 17.68 -10.33
C ASP A 210 -14.24 18.40 -9.32
N ASP A 211 -14.77 17.64 -8.38
CA ASP A 211 -15.56 18.11 -7.25
C ASP A 211 -14.69 18.58 -6.07
N LYS A 212 -13.37 18.34 -6.14
CA LYS A 212 -12.38 18.55 -5.07
C LYS A 212 -12.66 17.77 -3.79
N SER A 213 -13.55 16.79 -3.86
CA SER A 213 -13.98 15.97 -2.72
C SER A 213 -13.91 14.47 -2.98
N THR A 214 -13.57 14.04 -4.20
CA THR A 214 -13.49 12.61 -4.55
C THR A 214 -12.05 12.07 -4.50
N ALA A 215 -11.08 12.72 -5.15
CA ALA A 215 -9.73 12.18 -5.33
C ALA A 215 -8.75 12.59 -4.22
N VAL A 216 -7.83 11.66 -3.89
CA VAL A 216 -6.69 11.94 -3.01
C VAL A 216 -5.53 12.52 -3.83
N ILE A 217 -5.10 13.73 -3.49
CA ILE A 217 -4.02 14.46 -4.17
C ILE A 217 -2.70 14.30 -3.40
N ILE A 218 -1.63 13.95 -4.12
CA ILE A 218 -0.29 13.83 -3.56
C ILE A 218 0.31 15.23 -3.35
N GLY A 219 0.81 15.51 -2.15
CA GLY A 219 1.32 16.85 -1.81
C GLY A 219 2.58 17.27 -2.56
N ASN A 220 3.55 16.37 -2.73
CA ASN A 220 4.83 16.64 -3.43
C ASN A 220 5.13 15.54 -4.47
N PRO A 221 4.39 15.49 -5.59
CA PRO A 221 4.58 14.47 -6.62
C PRO A 221 5.90 14.70 -7.35
N ARG A 222 6.61 13.61 -7.69
CA ARG A 222 7.88 13.71 -8.45
C ARG A 222 7.68 13.91 -9.95
N SER A 223 6.55 13.47 -10.49
CA SER A 223 6.17 13.58 -11.90
C SER A 223 4.69 13.94 -12.00
N SER A 224 4.29 14.58 -13.10
CA SER A 224 2.88 14.86 -13.43
C SER A 224 2.05 13.59 -13.59
N ASP A 225 2.68 12.45 -13.88
CA ASP A 225 2.00 11.15 -13.99
C ASP A 225 1.56 10.57 -12.62
N PHE A 226 1.98 11.17 -11.50
CA PHE A 226 1.77 10.65 -10.16
C PHE A 226 1.22 11.74 -9.22
N GLU A 227 0.24 12.51 -9.69
CA GLU A 227 -0.36 13.63 -8.95
C GLU A 227 -1.52 13.19 -8.05
N VAL A 228 -2.28 12.18 -8.46
CA VAL A 228 -3.45 11.67 -7.72
C VAL A 228 -3.43 10.16 -7.60
N VAL A 229 -4.12 9.66 -6.59
CA VAL A 229 -4.49 8.26 -6.49
C VAL A 229 -5.75 8.03 -7.32
N ARG A 230 -5.75 7.00 -8.18
CA ARG A 230 -6.86 6.71 -9.09
C ARG A 230 -8.20 6.57 -8.36
N THR A 231 -9.24 7.23 -8.88
CA THR A 231 -10.62 7.13 -8.37
C THR A 231 -11.44 6.10 -9.14
N SER A 232 -10.92 5.61 -10.26
CA SER A 232 -11.49 4.57 -11.13
C SER A 232 -10.36 3.77 -11.76
N LEU A 233 -10.64 2.52 -12.16
CA LEU A 233 -9.70 1.71 -12.95
C LEU A 233 -9.67 2.13 -14.44
N MET A 234 -10.64 2.94 -14.89
CA MET A 234 -10.80 3.35 -16.28
C MET A 234 -9.58 4.05 -16.90
N PRO A 235 -8.94 5.06 -16.26
CA PRO A 235 -7.79 5.76 -16.86
C PRO A 235 -6.63 4.81 -17.18
N GLY A 236 -6.29 3.93 -16.24
CA GLY A 236 -5.20 2.95 -16.41
C GLY A 236 -5.48 1.96 -17.55
N MET A 237 -6.72 1.49 -17.65
CA MET A 237 -7.13 0.55 -18.70
C MET A 237 -7.16 1.22 -20.08
N LEU A 238 -7.68 2.45 -20.19
CA LEU A 238 -7.65 3.21 -21.44
C LEU A 238 -6.22 3.51 -21.88
N LYS A 239 -5.34 3.90 -20.96
CA LYS A 239 -3.91 4.08 -21.23
C LYS A 239 -3.28 2.78 -21.74
N THR A 240 -3.64 1.64 -21.16
CA THR A 240 -3.16 0.32 -21.62
C THR A 240 -3.58 0.04 -23.06
N ILE A 241 -4.84 0.34 -23.43
CA ILE A 241 -5.31 0.21 -24.82
C ILE A 241 -4.60 1.18 -25.75
N GLY A 242 -4.44 2.45 -25.36
CA GLY A 242 -3.73 3.46 -26.17
C GLY A 242 -2.31 3.04 -26.52
N HIS A 243 -1.59 2.40 -25.59
CA HIS A 243 -0.25 1.85 -25.83
C HIS A 243 -0.25 0.57 -26.66
N ASN A 244 -1.37 -0.16 -26.73
CA ASN A 244 -1.49 -1.44 -27.44
C ASN A 244 -2.46 -1.35 -28.64
N LYS A 245 -2.67 -0.17 -29.21
CA LYS A 245 -3.63 0.06 -30.31
C LYS A 245 -3.34 -0.74 -31.58
N ASP A 246 -2.07 -1.11 -31.80
CA ASP A 246 -1.64 -1.92 -32.95
C ASP A 246 -1.82 -3.43 -32.73
N HIS A 247 -2.21 -3.84 -31.51
CA HIS A 247 -2.46 -5.24 -31.19
C HIS A 247 -3.67 -5.79 -31.97
N PRO A 248 -3.66 -7.08 -32.37
CA PRO A 248 -4.82 -7.72 -32.98
C PRO A 248 -6.07 -7.54 -32.12
N LYS A 249 -7.12 -7.03 -32.78
CA LYS A 249 -8.45 -6.84 -32.19
C LYS A 249 -9.27 -8.13 -32.32
N PRO A 250 -10.23 -8.39 -31.41
CA PRO A 250 -10.62 -7.54 -30.28
C PRO A 250 -9.68 -7.68 -29.08
N ILE A 251 -9.46 -6.57 -28.36
CA ILE A 251 -8.72 -6.54 -27.09
C ILE A 251 -9.73 -6.66 -25.94
N LYS A 252 -9.52 -7.65 -25.06
CA LYS A 252 -10.36 -7.92 -23.88
C LYS A 252 -9.47 -7.90 -22.65
N ILE A 253 -9.58 -6.85 -21.85
CA ILE A 253 -8.78 -6.69 -20.64
C ILE A 253 -9.65 -6.45 -19.41
N PHE A 254 -9.18 -6.87 -18.26
CA PHE A 254 -9.85 -6.64 -16.97
C PHE A 254 -8.84 -6.39 -15.86
N GLU A 255 -9.27 -5.75 -14.79
CA GLU A 255 -8.46 -5.55 -13.59
C GLU A 255 -9.35 -5.68 -12.35
N VAL A 256 -8.85 -6.36 -11.31
CA VAL A 256 -9.43 -6.33 -9.96
C VAL A 256 -8.47 -5.59 -9.04
N GLY A 257 -8.79 -4.32 -8.76
CA GLY A 257 -7.85 -3.34 -8.23
C GLY A 257 -8.50 -2.39 -7.21
N ASP A 258 -7.68 -1.77 -6.36
CA ASP A 258 -8.17 -0.77 -5.41
C ASP A 258 -8.24 0.58 -6.10
N ILE A 259 -9.29 1.32 -5.79
CA ILE A 259 -9.37 2.77 -5.96
C ILE A 259 -9.33 3.42 -4.58
N VAL A 260 -8.97 4.70 -4.52
CA VAL A 260 -9.00 5.45 -3.27
C VAL A 260 -9.92 6.65 -3.43
N LEU A 261 -10.85 6.79 -2.49
CA LEU A 261 -11.79 7.90 -2.44
C LEU A 261 -11.64 8.60 -1.09
N LEU A 262 -11.80 9.92 -1.08
CA LEU A 262 -11.89 10.66 0.18
C LEU A 262 -13.14 10.22 0.95
N ASP A 263 -12.97 10.01 2.25
CA ASP A 263 -14.01 9.55 3.16
C ASP A 263 -13.73 10.10 4.56
N GLU A 264 -14.41 11.19 4.92
CA GLU A 264 -14.27 11.84 6.23
C GLU A 264 -14.71 10.96 7.40
N THR A 265 -15.42 9.85 7.14
CA THR A 265 -15.80 8.90 8.19
C THR A 265 -14.64 8.00 8.62
N LYS A 266 -13.55 7.95 7.84
CA LYS A 266 -12.34 7.19 8.14
C LYS A 266 -11.33 8.06 8.88
N ASP A 267 -10.54 7.41 9.74
CA ASP A 267 -9.49 8.03 10.54
C ASP A 267 -8.41 8.73 9.70
N VAL A 268 -8.07 8.13 8.55
CA VAL A 268 -7.10 8.70 7.59
C VAL A 268 -7.72 9.67 6.58
N GLY A 269 -9.03 9.89 6.63
CA GLY A 269 -9.78 10.77 5.71
C GLY A 269 -9.96 10.22 4.29
N ALA A 270 -9.62 8.95 4.05
CA ALA A 270 -9.76 8.26 2.78
C ALA A 270 -10.07 6.78 2.98
N ALA A 271 -10.68 6.14 1.97
CA ALA A 271 -11.02 4.73 1.97
C ALA A 271 -10.59 4.06 0.66
N ASN A 272 -9.99 2.88 0.78
CA ASN A 272 -9.79 1.99 -0.35
C ASN A 272 -11.12 1.29 -0.67
N ARG A 273 -11.40 1.10 -1.96
CA ARG A 273 -12.50 0.26 -2.43
C ARG A 273 -12.03 -0.68 -3.53
N ARG A 274 -12.29 -1.98 -3.37
CA ARG A 274 -11.99 -2.98 -4.38
C ARG A 274 -12.99 -2.92 -5.53
N GLN A 275 -12.48 -2.55 -6.69
CA GLN A 275 -13.24 -2.50 -7.94
C GLN A 275 -12.85 -3.68 -8.84
N LEU A 276 -13.83 -4.17 -9.57
CA LEU A 276 -13.65 -4.97 -10.77
C LEU A 276 -13.94 -4.07 -11.96
N ALA A 277 -13.01 -3.97 -12.90
CA ALA A 277 -13.24 -3.31 -14.17
C ALA A 277 -12.92 -4.23 -15.36
N ALA A 278 -13.66 -4.09 -16.45
CA ALA A 278 -13.40 -4.78 -17.70
C ALA A 278 -13.63 -3.86 -18.90
N LEU A 279 -12.77 -3.99 -19.91
CA LEU A 279 -12.78 -3.19 -21.12
C LEU A 279 -12.70 -4.09 -22.34
N TYR A 280 -13.60 -3.84 -23.29
CA TYR A 280 -13.60 -4.43 -24.62
C TYR A 280 -13.31 -3.37 -25.67
N CYS A 281 -12.32 -3.59 -26.53
CA CYS A 281 -11.97 -2.71 -27.64
C CYS A 281 -11.98 -3.50 -28.96
N GLY A 282 -12.68 -3.01 -29.98
CA GLY A 282 -12.81 -3.68 -31.27
C GLY A 282 -13.34 -2.77 -32.37
N ALA A 283 -13.35 -3.29 -33.61
CA ALA A 283 -13.83 -2.54 -34.78
C ALA A 283 -15.30 -2.10 -34.64
N THR A 284 -16.09 -2.88 -33.87
CA THR A 284 -17.40 -2.49 -33.39
C THR A 284 -17.35 -2.46 -31.87
N SER A 285 -18.18 -1.62 -31.24
CA SER A 285 -18.27 -1.53 -29.77
C SER A 285 -18.78 -2.82 -29.11
N GLY A 286 -19.26 -3.78 -29.91
CA GLY A 286 -19.95 -4.97 -29.42
C GLY A 286 -21.34 -4.68 -28.85
N PHE A 287 -21.96 -3.54 -29.21
CA PHE A 287 -23.28 -3.11 -28.69
C PHE A 287 -24.43 -3.23 -29.71
N GLU A 288 -24.21 -3.88 -30.85
CA GLU A 288 -25.02 -3.71 -32.06
C GLU A 288 -26.47 -4.21 -31.96
N LEU A 289 -26.82 -4.99 -30.92
CA LEU A 289 -28.17 -5.53 -30.70
C LEU A 289 -28.85 -5.04 -29.40
N ALA A 290 -28.18 -4.24 -28.57
CA ALA A 290 -28.70 -3.82 -27.26
C ALA A 290 -29.67 -2.63 -27.31
N ILE A 291 -29.64 -1.82 -28.37
CA ILE A 291 -30.48 -0.61 -28.48
C ILE A 291 -31.96 -0.98 -28.43
N TYR A 292 -32.36 -2.06 -29.12
CA TYR A 292 -33.76 -2.48 -29.14
C TYR A 292 -34.20 -3.11 -27.82
N SER A 293 -33.32 -3.77 -27.07
CA SER A 293 -33.69 -4.43 -25.79
C SER A 293 -33.61 -3.50 -24.58
N MET A 294 -32.66 -2.56 -24.52
CA MET A 294 -32.57 -1.60 -23.41
C MET A 294 -33.67 -0.54 -23.49
N VAL A 295 -33.93 0.00 -24.69
CA VAL A 295 -35.00 0.98 -24.91
C VAL A 295 -36.37 0.34 -24.67
N VAL A 296 -36.63 -0.87 -25.18
CA VAL A 296 -37.91 -1.57 -24.95
C VAL A 296 -38.12 -2.00 -23.49
N LYS A 297 -37.06 -2.27 -22.71
CA LYS A 297 -37.19 -2.54 -21.26
C LYS A 297 -37.40 -1.28 -20.42
N LEU A 298 -36.98 -0.11 -20.90
CA LEU A 298 -37.07 1.16 -20.17
C LEU A 298 -38.29 2.00 -20.58
N ASP A 299 -38.82 1.83 -21.79
CA ASP A 299 -39.99 2.57 -22.32
C ASP A 299 -41.31 1.78 -22.22
N ALA A 300 -41.36 0.69 -21.45
CA ALA A 300 -42.57 -0.11 -21.27
C ALA A 300 -43.66 0.55 -20.40
N GLU A 301 -43.58 1.86 -20.16
CA GLU A 301 -44.58 2.64 -19.42
C GLU A 301 -45.53 3.46 -20.32
N ASP A 302 -45.28 3.60 -21.63
CA ASP A 302 -46.02 4.59 -22.47
C ASP A 302 -46.75 4.05 -23.72
N TYR A 303 -47.15 2.77 -23.75
CA TYR A 303 -48.07 2.28 -24.79
C TYR A 303 -49.29 1.59 -24.21
N GLU A 304 -50.40 2.33 -24.11
CA GLU A 304 -51.75 1.75 -24.15
C GLU A 304 -51.92 1.01 -25.48
N CYS A 305 -51.74 -0.31 -25.46
CA CYS A 305 -52.11 -1.16 -26.59
C CYS A 305 -53.57 -1.56 -26.43
N ASP A 306 -54.45 -0.81 -27.09
CA ASP A 306 -55.81 -1.25 -27.42
C ASP A 306 -55.69 -2.43 -28.40
N GLY A 307 -55.92 -3.65 -27.91
CA GLY A 307 -55.67 -4.87 -28.68
C GLY A 307 -55.84 -6.13 -27.85
N THR A 308 -57.07 -6.63 -27.81
CA THR A 308 -57.44 -7.92 -27.21
C THR A 308 -56.70 -9.07 -27.88
N ILE A 309 -55.79 -9.72 -27.16
CA ILE A 309 -55.33 -11.08 -27.48
C ILE A 309 -55.44 -11.93 -26.22
N SER A 310 -56.48 -12.74 -26.21
CA SER A 310 -56.68 -13.84 -25.27
C SER A 310 -55.80 -15.02 -25.69
N ASP A 311 -54.68 -15.23 -25.01
CA ASP A 311 -54.15 -16.59 -24.87
C ASP A 311 -53.21 -16.71 -23.66
N SER A 312 -53.69 -17.42 -22.65
CA SER A 312 -52.96 -17.78 -21.44
C SER A 312 -52.26 -19.12 -21.65
N SER A 313 -51.02 -19.12 -22.15
CA SER A 313 -50.17 -20.32 -22.15
C SER A 313 -48.74 -20.03 -21.64
N PRO A 314 -48.13 -20.93 -20.83
CA PRO A 314 -46.79 -20.73 -20.25
C PRO A 314 -45.63 -20.67 -21.27
N ASP A 315 -45.90 -20.95 -22.54
CA ASP A 315 -44.89 -21.05 -23.60
C ASP A 315 -44.50 -19.70 -24.20
N ALA A 316 -45.34 -18.66 -24.06
CA ALA A 316 -45.04 -17.32 -24.57
C ALA A 316 -43.85 -16.68 -23.84
N TYR A 317 -43.79 -16.79 -22.51
CA TYR A 317 -42.68 -16.29 -21.68
C TYR A 317 -41.36 -17.03 -21.95
N THR A 318 -41.44 -18.34 -22.22
CA THR A 318 -40.26 -19.18 -22.49
C THR A 318 -39.70 -18.95 -23.90
N LEU A 319 -40.56 -18.68 -24.89
CA LEU A 319 -40.14 -18.24 -26.24
C LEU A 319 -39.56 -16.82 -26.22
N GLN A 320 -40.13 -15.91 -25.44
CA GLN A 320 -39.56 -14.57 -25.21
C GLN A 320 -38.18 -14.69 -24.55
N ARG A 321 -38.02 -15.60 -23.58
CA ARG A 321 -36.72 -15.90 -22.93
C ARG A 321 -35.69 -16.49 -23.90
N LYS A 322 -36.07 -17.42 -24.79
CA LYS A 322 -35.15 -18.00 -25.80
C LYS A 322 -34.77 -17.02 -26.91
N SER A 323 -35.66 -16.10 -27.29
CA SER A 323 -35.35 -15.02 -28.24
C SER A 323 -34.53 -13.89 -27.60
N LEU A 324 -34.81 -13.52 -26.34
CA LEU A 324 -34.00 -12.58 -25.55
C LEU A 324 -32.60 -13.11 -25.26
N ILE A 325 -32.45 -14.39 -24.88
CA ILE A 325 -31.12 -14.99 -24.61
C ILE A 325 -30.30 -15.08 -25.92
N ARG A 326 -30.94 -15.30 -27.07
CA ARG A 326 -30.27 -15.22 -28.38
C ARG A 326 -29.90 -13.79 -28.77
N ALA A 327 -30.67 -12.77 -28.39
CA ALA A 327 -30.33 -11.36 -28.62
C ALA A 327 -29.26 -10.83 -27.64
N CYS A 328 -29.26 -11.28 -26.39
CA CYS A 328 -28.25 -10.94 -25.36
C CYS A 328 -26.86 -11.52 -25.65
N SER A 329 -26.76 -12.51 -26.53
CA SER A 329 -25.47 -13.05 -26.99
C SER A 329 -24.64 -12.10 -27.86
N ALA A 330 -25.12 -10.87 -28.07
CA ALA A 330 -24.49 -9.87 -28.91
C ALA A 330 -23.89 -8.66 -28.15
N ASN A 331 -23.89 -8.64 -26.80
CA ASN A 331 -23.19 -7.62 -26.01
C ASN A 331 -22.26 -8.23 -24.95
N LEU A 332 -20.95 -8.17 -25.20
CA LEU A 332 -19.93 -8.87 -24.41
C LEU A 332 -19.80 -8.33 -22.99
N ILE A 333 -19.93 -7.01 -22.78
CA ILE A 333 -19.76 -6.39 -21.45
C ILE A 333 -21.01 -6.59 -20.59
N HIS A 334 -22.20 -6.46 -21.16
CA HIS A 334 -23.43 -6.79 -20.44
C HIS A 334 -23.47 -8.28 -20.05
N GLY A 335 -23.12 -9.17 -20.98
CA GLY A 335 -23.04 -10.60 -20.69
C GLY A 335 -21.99 -10.95 -19.63
N LEU A 336 -20.91 -10.17 -19.52
CA LEU A 336 -19.93 -10.30 -18.44
C LEU A 336 -20.54 -9.92 -17.08
N VAL A 337 -21.31 -8.83 -17.01
CA VAL A 337 -22.05 -8.45 -15.80
C VAL A 337 -23.01 -9.55 -15.38
N ASP A 338 -23.82 -10.06 -16.32
CA ASP A 338 -24.77 -11.15 -16.04
C ASP A 338 -24.05 -12.39 -15.49
N LYS A 339 -22.92 -12.76 -16.10
CA LYS A 339 -22.05 -13.87 -15.65
C LYS A 339 -21.52 -13.67 -14.24
N VAL A 340 -21.01 -12.48 -13.92
CA VAL A 340 -20.50 -12.16 -12.58
C VAL A 340 -21.64 -12.22 -11.55
N MET A 341 -22.81 -11.68 -11.87
CA MET A 341 -23.99 -11.74 -10.99
C MET A 341 -24.48 -13.18 -10.78
N GLU A 342 -24.48 -14.01 -11.83
CA GLU A 342 -24.82 -15.43 -11.76
C GLU A 342 -23.82 -16.20 -10.87
N ALA A 343 -22.52 -15.93 -10.99
CA ALA A 343 -21.49 -16.55 -10.16
C ALA A 343 -21.66 -16.21 -8.67
N ILE A 344 -22.18 -15.02 -8.37
CA ILE A 344 -22.51 -14.57 -7.00
C ILE A 344 -23.87 -15.11 -6.52
N GLY A 345 -24.65 -15.73 -7.42
CA GLY A 345 -25.99 -16.25 -7.12
C GLY A 345 -27.09 -15.17 -7.07
N CYS A 346 -26.87 -14.02 -7.71
CA CYS A 346 -27.83 -12.93 -7.77
C CYS A 346 -28.69 -12.98 -9.03
N GLN A 347 -30.01 -12.90 -8.87
CA GLN A 347 -30.96 -12.92 -9.99
C GLN A 347 -31.26 -11.50 -10.50
N PHE A 348 -31.51 -11.40 -11.80
CA PHE A 348 -32.00 -10.18 -12.42
C PHE A 348 -33.47 -9.97 -12.05
N VAL A 349 -33.81 -8.80 -11.52
CA VAL A 349 -35.16 -8.45 -11.04
C VAL A 349 -35.72 -7.23 -11.75
N GLN A 350 -37.01 -6.94 -11.54
CA GLN A 350 -37.63 -5.71 -12.04
C GLN A 350 -37.09 -4.49 -11.28
N SER A 351 -37.14 -3.32 -11.93
CA SER A 351 -36.68 -2.08 -11.31
C SER A 351 -37.45 -1.80 -10.02
N GLY A 352 -36.73 -1.49 -8.95
CA GLY A 352 -37.30 -1.26 -7.62
C GLY A 352 -37.42 -2.51 -6.72
N ASP A 353 -37.10 -3.70 -7.21
CA ASP A 353 -37.02 -4.91 -6.37
C ASP A 353 -35.63 -5.03 -5.71
N ASN A 354 -35.62 -5.24 -4.39
CA ASN A 354 -34.41 -5.38 -3.57
C ASN A 354 -33.91 -6.82 -3.45
N ALA A 355 -34.61 -7.81 -4.02
CA ALA A 355 -34.24 -9.22 -3.94
C ALA A 355 -33.04 -9.60 -4.83
N GLY A 356 -32.68 -8.75 -5.81
CA GLY A 356 -31.63 -9.05 -6.78
C GLY A 356 -30.89 -7.81 -7.29
N TYR A 357 -30.51 -7.84 -8.57
CA TYR A 357 -29.94 -6.70 -9.27
C TYR A 357 -30.80 -6.27 -10.45
N TYR A 358 -30.79 -4.98 -10.75
CA TYR A 358 -31.46 -4.38 -11.89
C TYR A 358 -30.60 -3.25 -12.49
N LEU A 359 -31.01 -2.79 -13.67
CA LEU A 359 -30.30 -1.76 -14.42
C LEU A 359 -31.16 -0.49 -14.51
N GLU A 360 -30.53 0.66 -14.29
CA GLU A 360 -31.16 1.97 -14.45
C GLU A 360 -30.41 2.79 -15.50
N ARG A 361 -31.10 3.76 -16.12
CA ARG A 361 -30.44 4.72 -17.02
C ARG A 361 -29.38 5.49 -16.23
N ALA A 362 -28.18 5.60 -16.79
CA ALA A 362 -27.11 6.43 -16.27
C ALA A 362 -26.88 7.65 -17.19
N ASP A 363 -26.28 8.69 -16.63
CA ASP A 363 -25.87 9.90 -17.36
C ASP A 363 -24.46 10.33 -16.91
N GLU A 364 -23.52 9.38 -16.93
CA GLU A 364 -22.11 9.63 -16.64
C GLU A 364 -21.40 10.24 -17.85
N PRO A 365 -20.50 11.22 -17.64
CA PRO A 365 -19.88 11.98 -18.73
C PRO A 365 -18.84 11.20 -19.53
N GLU A 366 -18.25 10.15 -18.96
CA GLU A 366 -17.28 9.30 -19.64
C GLU A 366 -17.90 8.35 -20.68
N PHE A 367 -19.22 8.18 -20.68
CA PHE A 367 -19.94 7.29 -21.59
C PHE A 367 -20.76 8.06 -22.63
N LEU A 368 -21.11 7.38 -23.72
CA LEU A 368 -21.99 7.92 -24.75
C LEU A 368 -23.43 8.03 -24.21
N PRO A 369 -24.09 9.21 -24.32
CA PRO A 369 -25.47 9.39 -23.87
C PRO A 369 -26.43 8.38 -24.50
N GLY A 370 -27.32 7.84 -23.66
CA GLY A 370 -28.29 6.80 -24.07
C GLY A 370 -27.70 5.41 -24.29
N ARG A 371 -26.38 5.21 -24.10
CA ARG A 371 -25.70 3.91 -24.23
C ARG A 371 -24.88 3.54 -22.99
N GLN A 372 -25.49 3.75 -21.84
CA GLN A 372 -24.93 3.49 -20.53
C GLN A 372 -26.02 3.11 -19.54
N ALA A 373 -25.65 2.36 -18.51
CA ALA A 373 -26.53 1.96 -17.42
C ALA A 373 -25.78 1.85 -16.10
N SER A 374 -26.48 2.20 -15.02
CA SER A 374 -26.05 1.97 -13.64
C SER A 374 -26.47 0.58 -13.20
N ILE A 375 -25.60 -0.10 -12.47
CA ILE A 375 -25.85 -1.43 -11.93
C ILE A 375 -26.26 -1.25 -10.47
N ILE A 376 -27.51 -1.62 -10.16
CA ILE A 376 -28.07 -1.52 -8.81
C ILE A 376 -28.21 -2.93 -8.24
N TYR A 377 -27.66 -3.15 -7.05
CA TYR A 377 -27.72 -4.41 -6.32
C TYR A 377 -28.32 -4.17 -4.93
N LYS A 378 -29.43 -4.86 -4.63
CA LYS A 378 -30.17 -4.71 -3.35
C LYS A 378 -30.46 -3.23 -3.01
N GLY A 379 -30.86 -2.44 -3.99
CA GLY A 379 -31.17 -1.01 -3.84
C GLY A 379 -29.97 -0.08 -3.69
N LYS A 380 -28.72 -0.58 -3.81
CA LYS A 380 -27.50 0.24 -3.80
C LYS A 380 -26.84 0.22 -5.16
N ARG A 381 -26.41 1.39 -5.63
CA ARG A 381 -25.57 1.49 -6.83
C ARG A 381 -24.20 0.89 -6.54
N ILE A 382 -23.82 -0.12 -7.32
CA ILE A 382 -22.54 -0.82 -7.18
C ILE A 382 -21.58 -0.57 -8.34
N GLY A 383 -22.05 0.00 -9.45
CA GLY A 383 -21.19 0.28 -10.60
C GLY A 383 -21.95 0.85 -11.78
N ALA A 384 -21.27 0.93 -12.92
CA ALA A 384 -21.84 1.36 -14.19
C ALA A 384 -21.11 0.70 -15.36
N PHE A 385 -21.79 0.63 -16.49
CA PHE A 385 -21.19 0.20 -17.75
C PHE A 385 -21.78 0.96 -18.93
N GLY A 386 -21.02 1.05 -20.02
CA GLY A 386 -21.46 1.74 -21.22
C GLY A 386 -20.43 1.73 -22.33
N ILE A 387 -20.80 2.34 -23.45
CA ILE A 387 -19.87 2.65 -24.53
C ILE A 387 -19.11 3.92 -24.15
N VAL A 388 -17.78 3.88 -24.20
CA VAL A 388 -16.93 5.03 -23.85
C VAL A 388 -17.18 6.18 -24.85
N HIS A 389 -17.27 7.41 -24.34
CA HIS A 389 -17.52 8.59 -25.15
C HIS A 389 -16.37 8.81 -26.18
N PRO A 390 -16.67 9.15 -27.45
CA PRO A 390 -15.62 9.33 -28.48
C PRO A 390 -14.55 10.37 -28.13
N GLU A 391 -14.92 11.44 -27.41
CA GLU A 391 -13.97 12.44 -26.94
C GLU A 391 -12.98 11.86 -25.92
N VAL A 392 -13.46 11.02 -25.00
CA VAL A 392 -12.60 10.32 -24.05
C VAL A 392 -11.64 9.40 -24.80
N LEU A 393 -12.13 8.63 -25.78
CA LEU A 393 -11.25 7.78 -26.60
C LEU A 393 -10.17 8.57 -27.34
N ASN A 394 -10.54 9.73 -27.90
CA ASN A 394 -9.58 10.63 -28.54
C ASN A 394 -8.55 11.18 -27.55
N ASN A 395 -8.93 11.50 -26.31
CA ASN A 395 -8.00 11.95 -25.28
C ASN A 395 -6.91 10.93 -24.96
N PHE A 396 -7.22 9.63 -25.08
CA PHE A 396 -6.28 8.52 -24.85
C PHE A 396 -5.68 7.94 -26.15
N ASP A 397 -5.81 8.63 -27.28
CA ASP A 397 -5.31 8.22 -28.61
C ASP A 397 -5.84 6.84 -29.08
N ILE A 398 -7.09 6.51 -28.75
CA ILE A 398 -7.74 5.24 -29.11
C ILE A 398 -8.66 5.46 -30.33
N PRO A 399 -8.38 4.83 -31.49
CA PRO A 399 -9.18 5.04 -32.71
C PRO A 399 -10.45 4.19 -32.79
N ASP A 400 -10.52 3.12 -31.98
CA ASP A 400 -11.61 2.13 -32.03
C ASP A 400 -12.63 2.36 -30.92
N ALA A 401 -13.83 1.81 -31.12
CA ALA A 401 -14.87 1.88 -30.11
C ALA A 401 -14.55 0.96 -28.92
N CYS A 402 -14.69 1.49 -27.71
CA CYS A 402 -14.54 0.73 -26.47
C CYS A 402 -15.85 0.66 -25.68
N SER A 403 -16.05 -0.46 -25.03
CA SER A 403 -17.07 -0.66 -24.01
C SER A 403 -16.39 -0.97 -22.69
N PHE A 404 -16.90 -0.40 -21.59
CA PHE A 404 -16.28 -0.49 -20.27
C PHE A 404 -17.33 -0.76 -19.20
N VAL A 405 -16.96 -1.51 -18.17
CA VAL A 405 -17.73 -1.75 -16.95
C VAL A 405 -16.81 -1.61 -15.75
N GLU A 406 -17.32 -1.03 -14.67
CA GLU A 406 -16.69 -1.01 -13.36
C GLU A 406 -17.71 -1.30 -12.25
N LEU A 407 -17.31 -2.13 -11.29
CA LEU A 407 -18.15 -2.75 -10.26
C LEU A 407 -17.43 -2.82 -8.91
N ASN A 408 -18.06 -2.28 -7.86
CA ASN A 408 -17.56 -2.37 -6.50
C ASN A 408 -17.90 -3.75 -5.91
N ILE A 409 -16.90 -4.62 -5.87
CA ILE A 409 -17.07 -6.01 -5.45
C ILE A 409 -17.20 -6.19 -3.95
N GLU A 410 -16.81 -5.20 -3.14
CA GLU A 410 -16.98 -5.26 -1.67
C GLU A 410 -18.45 -5.29 -1.26
N SER A 411 -19.32 -4.69 -2.08
CA SER A 411 -20.76 -4.63 -1.86
C SER A 411 -21.39 -6.02 -1.77
N PHE A 412 -20.80 -7.02 -2.45
CA PHE A 412 -21.28 -8.40 -2.43
C PHE A 412 -21.01 -9.09 -1.09
N LEU A 413 -19.85 -8.80 -0.46
CA LEU A 413 -19.45 -9.39 0.81
C LEU A 413 -20.13 -8.74 2.01
N GLN A 414 -20.31 -7.42 2.00
CA GLN A 414 -20.98 -6.69 3.09
C GLN A 414 -22.45 -7.14 3.25
N SER A 415 -23.08 -7.59 2.17
CA SER A 415 -24.48 -8.04 2.17
C SER A 415 -24.72 -9.43 2.78
N GLN A 416 -23.65 -10.17 3.13
CA GLN A 416 -23.75 -11.49 3.79
C GLN A 416 -23.58 -11.42 5.32
N VAL A 417 -23.25 -10.25 5.88
CA VAL A 417 -23.03 -10.04 7.33
C VAL A 417 -24.23 -9.34 7.99
N SER A 418 -25.36 -9.19 7.28
CA SER A 418 -26.58 -8.54 7.76
C SER A 418 -27.64 -9.55 8.21
#